data_AF-A0A2V5QRI1-F1
#
_entry.id   AF-A0A2V5QRI1-F1
#
_cell.length_a   1.000
_cell.length_b   1.000
_cell.length_c   1.000
_cell.angle_alpha   90.00
_cell.angle_beta   90.00
_cell.angle_gamma   90.00
#
_symmetry.space_group_name_H-M   'P 1'
#
loop_
_entity.id
_entity.type
_entity.pdbx_description
1 polymer ?
#
loop_
_entity_poly.entity_id
_entity_poly.type
_entity_poly.pdbx_seq_one_letter_code
_entity_poly.pdbx_strand_id
1 'polypeptide(L)'
;MRSVIALTIASAGIAQASAEQCSDKILIQGNPAGTQAVQTDAAGVAHVEYSYNDRGRGDHITATWKLNAAGVPTEYEGHGNDYMKAPIDERFDVKDGRAHWKNRSEQGEQATTGEAFYVPTNAPPEFTGVLARALLKAPGHKLSLLPAGEARIE
;
A
#
# COMPACT_ATOMS: atom_id res chain seq x y z
N MET A 1 58.52 -16.48 -29.28
CA MET A 1 57.57 -15.37 -29.07
C MET A 1 56.34 -15.95 -28.38
N ARG A 2 56.05 -15.53 -27.13
CA ARG A 2 54.97 -16.09 -26.31
C ARG A 2 53.73 -15.21 -26.46
N SER A 3 52.68 -15.73 -27.08
CA SER A 3 51.39 -15.05 -27.21
C SER A 3 50.61 -15.16 -25.89
N VAL A 4 50.24 -14.03 -25.31
CA VAL A 4 49.34 -13.95 -24.15
C VAL A 4 47.96 -13.55 -24.66
N ILE A 5 46.97 -14.42 -24.46
CA ILE A 5 45.56 -14.14 -24.77
C ILE A 5 44.98 -13.41 -23.57
N ALA A 6 44.57 -12.15 -23.77
CA ALA A 6 43.86 -11.37 -22.78
C ALA A 6 42.36 -11.72 -22.84
N LEU A 7 41.84 -12.30 -21.75
CA LEU A 7 40.42 -12.60 -21.58
C LEU A 7 39.74 -11.40 -20.91
N THR A 8 39.04 -10.59 -21.70
CA THR A 8 38.18 -9.51 -21.18
C THR A 8 36.87 -10.10 -20.66
N ILE A 9 36.68 -10.06 -19.34
CA ILE A 9 35.40 -10.36 -18.70
C ILE A 9 34.54 -9.09 -18.78
N ALA A 10 33.50 -9.12 -19.59
CA ALA A 10 32.49 -8.07 -19.63
C ALA A 10 31.54 -8.26 -18.43
N SER A 11 31.70 -7.45 -17.39
CA SER A 11 30.74 -7.37 -16.29
C SER A 11 29.49 -6.62 -16.76
N ALA A 12 28.44 -7.37 -17.10
CA ALA A 12 27.11 -6.79 -17.26
C ALA A 12 26.62 -6.33 -15.88
N GLY A 13 26.54 -5.01 -15.67
CA GLY A 13 25.98 -4.44 -14.45
C GLY A 13 24.51 -4.82 -14.34
N ILE A 14 24.18 -5.67 -13.37
CA ILE A 14 22.80 -5.87 -12.95
C ILE A 14 22.43 -4.59 -12.22
N ALA A 15 21.63 -3.74 -12.86
CA ALA A 15 20.98 -2.63 -12.17
C ALA A 15 20.04 -3.25 -11.13
N GLN A 16 20.47 -3.30 -9.87
CA GLN A 16 19.55 -3.53 -8.76
C GLN A 16 18.59 -2.34 -8.75
N ALA A 17 17.35 -2.57 -9.17
CA ALA A 17 16.26 -1.66 -8.86
C ALA A 17 16.24 -1.54 -7.33
N SER A 18 16.68 -0.38 -6.82
CA SER A 18 16.54 -0.10 -5.39
C SER A 18 15.05 -0.13 -5.09
N ALA A 19 14.64 -0.96 -4.12
CA ALA A 19 13.31 -0.84 -3.54
C ALA A 19 13.11 0.63 -3.12
N GLU A 20 12.02 1.25 -3.58
CA GLU A 20 11.65 2.58 -3.11
C GLU A 20 11.30 2.45 -1.63
N GLN A 21 12.12 3.05 -0.78
CA GLN A 21 11.92 3.07 0.67
C GLN A 21 11.64 4.50 1.12
N CYS A 22 10.47 4.69 1.73
CA CYS A 22 10.11 5.93 2.42
C CYS A 22 10.01 5.68 3.93
N SER A 23 10.42 6.66 4.73
CA SER A 23 10.21 6.63 6.17
C SER A 23 9.80 8.00 6.70
N ASP A 24 8.65 8.03 7.36
CA ASP A 24 8.06 9.22 7.97
C ASP A 24 8.12 9.13 9.50
N LYS A 25 8.16 10.29 10.15
CA LYS A 25 8.02 10.40 11.61
C LYS A 25 6.65 10.98 11.96
N ILE A 26 6.00 10.36 12.94
CA ILE A 26 4.77 10.89 13.52
C ILE A 26 5.15 11.78 14.68
N LEU A 27 4.68 13.03 14.64
CA LEU A 27 4.85 13.99 15.70
C LEU A 27 3.51 14.26 16.38
N ILE A 28 3.45 14.12 17.70
CA ILE A 28 2.30 14.51 18.51
C ILE A 28 2.72 15.71 19.36
N GLN A 29 2.07 16.85 19.14
CA GLN A 29 2.42 18.12 19.78
C GLN A 29 3.91 18.48 19.61
N GLY A 30 4.47 18.17 18.42
CA GLY A 30 5.87 18.41 18.09
C GLY A 30 6.86 17.35 18.60
N ASN A 31 6.42 16.38 19.41
CA ASN A 31 7.29 15.33 19.93
C ASN A 31 7.21 14.06 19.07
N PRO A 32 8.34 13.37 18.80
CA PRO A 32 8.33 12.06 18.14
C PRO A 32 7.47 11.07 18.93
N ALA A 33 6.51 10.46 18.23
CA ALA A 33 5.55 9.54 18.82
C ALA A 33 5.40 8.24 18.04
N GLY A 34 5.98 8.13 16.84
CA GLY A 34 5.80 6.99 15.96
C GLY A 34 6.50 7.13 14.62
N THR A 35 6.31 6.14 13.76
CA THR A 35 6.87 6.08 12.41
C THR A 35 5.91 5.46 11.41
N GLN A 36 6.10 5.81 10.13
CA GLN A 36 5.63 5.02 9.00
C GLN A 36 6.86 4.61 8.19
N ALA A 37 6.94 3.34 7.78
CA ALA A 37 7.93 2.86 6.84
C ALA A 37 7.20 2.20 5.67
N VAL A 38 7.58 2.55 4.44
CA VAL A 38 7.01 2.03 3.21
C VAL A 38 8.14 1.45 2.37
N GLN A 39 7.99 0.23 1.91
CA GLN A 39 8.93 -0.43 1.02
C GLN A 39 8.15 -1.11 -0.11
N THR A 40 8.56 -0.92 -1.36
CA THR A 40 8.00 -1.70 -2.48
C THR A 40 9.03 -2.72 -2.95
N ASP A 41 8.64 -3.98 -3.00
CA ASP A 41 9.52 -5.06 -3.44
C ASP A 41 9.62 -5.15 -4.98
N ALA A 42 10.51 -6.02 -5.47
CA ALA A 42 10.74 -6.21 -6.89
C ALA A 42 9.52 -6.78 -7.65
N ALA A 43 8.54 -7.37 -6.95
CA ALA A 43 7.30 -7.86 -7.52
C ALA A 43 6.20 -6.78 -7.55
N GLY A 44 6.48 -5.58 -7.04
CA GLY A 44 5.54 -4.46 -6.97
C GLY A 44 4.57 -4.56 -5.79
N VAL A 45 4.85 -5.40 -4.79
CA VAL A 45 4.07 -5.45 -3.56
C VAL A 45 4.62 -4.39 -2.60
N ALA A 46 3.73 -3.53 -2.11
CA ALA A 46 4.06 -2.60 -1.04
C ALA A 46 3.97 -3.30 0.30
N HIS A 47 4.93 -3.03 1.18
CA HIS A 47 5.02 -3.49 2.56
C HIS A 47 5.13 -2.26 3.45
N VAL A 48 4.18 -2.08 4.35
CA VAL A 48 4.08 -0.88 5.19
C VAL A 48 3.91 -1.25 6.64
N GLU A 49 4.64 -0.55 7.50
CA GLU A 49 4.43 -0.57 8.94
C GLU A 49 4.23 0.87 9.42
N TYR A 50 3.09 1.11 10.05
CA TYR A 50 2.73 2.37 10.66
C TYR A 50 2.46 2.14 12.14
N SER A 51 3.06 2.95 13.01
CA SER A 51 2.72 2.90 14.42
C SER A 51 2.97 4.21 15.13
N TYR A 52 2.20 4.45 16.20
CA TYR A 52 2.47 5.52 17.13
C TYR A 52 1.98 5.18 18.54
N ASN A 53 2.49 5.92 19.53
CA ASN A 53 2.02 5.86 20.90
C ASN A 53 1.57 7.24 21.39
N ASP A 54 0.36 7.30 21.91
CA ASP A 54 -0.19 8.41 22.68
C ASP A 54 -0.66 7.89 24.04
N ARG A 55 0.22 7.99 25.06
CA ARG A 55 -0.09 7.65 26.46
C ARG A 55 -0.66 6.23 26.63
N GLY A 56 -0.05 5.25 25.96
CA GLY A 56 -0.48 3.85 26.00
C GLY A 56 -1.55 3.47 24.96
N ARG A 57 -2.05 4.42 24.17
CA ARG A 57 -2.92 4.20 23.01
C ARG A 57 -2.16 4.46 21.70
N GLY A 58 -2.81 4.23 20.57
CA GLY A 58 -2.25 4.47 19.23
C GLY A 58 -2.31 3.24 18.36
N ASP A 59 -2.27 3.45 17.05
CA ASP A 59 -2.37 2.36 16.09
C ASP A 59 -1.02 1.65 15.96
N HIS A 60 -1.07 0.36 15.66
CA HIS A 60 0.04 -0.38 15.04
C HIS A 60 -0.56 -1.16 13.89
N ILE A 61 -0.17 -0.81 12.67
CA ILE A 61 -0.73 -1.35 11.43
C ILE A 61 0.43 -1.84 10.58
N THR A 62 0.42 -3.12 10.26
CA THR A 62 1.21 -3.68 9.16
C THR A 62 0.29 -3.96 8.00
N ALA A 63 0.62 -3.46 6.81
CA ALA A 63 -0.21 -3.64 5.63
C ALA A 63 0.62 -4.03 4.41
N THR A 64 0.00 -4.81 3.53
CA THR A 64 0.53 -5.08 2.19
C THR A 64 -0.52 -4.79 1.14
N TRP A 65 -0.10 -4.40 -0.05
CA TRP A 65 -1.02 -4.24 -1.18
C TRP A 65 -0.34 -4.38 -2.53
N LYS A 66 -1.16 -4.68 -3.55
CA LYS A 66 -0.79 -4.61 -4.96
C LYS A 66 -1.74 -3.66 -5.68
N LEU A 67 -1.21 -2.95 -6.67
CA LEU A 67 -1.98 -2.01 -7.49
C LEU A 67 -2.00 -2.49 -8.94
N ASN A 68 -3.09 -2.20 -9.65
CA ASN A 68 -3.15 -2.35 -11.10
C ASN A 68 -2.54 -1.14 -11.83
N ALA A 69 -2.60 -1.13 -13.16
CA ALA A 69 -2.09 -0.06 -13.99
C ALA A 69 -2.78 1.31 -13.76
N ALA A 70 -4.06 1.31 -13.35
CA ALA A 70 -4.78 2.52 -12.97
C ALA A 70 -4.35 3.05 -11.59
N GLY A 71 -3.61 2.26 -10.81
CA GLY A 71 -3.16 2.61 -9.47
C GLY A 71 -4.16 2.30 -8.36
N VAL A 72 -5.23 1.55 -8.67
CA VAL A 72 -6.19 1.09 -7.64
C VAL A 72 -5.77 -0.29 -7.09
N PRO A 73 -6.11 -0.61 -5.83
CA PRO A 73 -5.74 -1.88 -5.23
C PRO A 73 -6.42 -3.07 -5.92
N THR A 74 -5.66 -4.14 -6.13
CA THR A 74 -6.17 -5.47 -6.51
C THR A 74 -6.08 -6.45 -5.35
N GLU A 75 -5.19 -6.18 -4.40
CA GLU A 75 -5.02 -6.93 -3.15
C GLU A 75 -4.70 -5.91 -2.04
N TYR A 76 -5.24 -6.13 -0.85
CA TYR A 76 -4.87 -5.42 0.38
C TYR A 76 -4.98 -6.39 1.56
N GLU A 77 -3.98 -6.41 2.42
CA GLU A 77 -4.04 -7.06 3.73
C GLU A 77 -3.59 -6.06 4.79
N GLY A 78 -4.33 -6.00 5.90
CA GLY A 78 -4.03 -5.13 7.05
C GLY A 78 -4.13 -5.91 8.35
N HIS A 79 -3.12 -5.79 9.20
CA HIS A 79 -3.05 -6.44 10.50
C HIS A 79 -2.58 -5.48 11.60
N GLY A 80 -2.83 -5.85 12.86
CA GLY A 80 -2.29 -5.17 14.03
C GLY A 80 -3.38 -4.76 15.01
N ASN A 81 -3.39 -3.51 15.44
CA ASN A 81 -4.39 -2.98 16.37
C ASN A 81 -4.71 -1.50 16.14
N ASP A 82 -5.97 -1.14 16.37
CA ASP A 82 -6.44 0.23 16.33
C ASP A 82 -6.07 1.02 17.60
N TYR A 83 -6.45 2.30 17.62
CA TYR A 83 -6.19 3.22 18.73
C TYR A 83 -6.63 2.67 20.09
N MET A 84 -7.75 1.96 20.11
CA MET A 84 -8.37 1.37 21.31
C MET A 84 -7.86 -0.06 21.57
N LYS A 85 -6.82 -0.49 20.87
CA LYS A 85 -6.19 -1.82 20.98
C LYS A 85 -7.07 -2.98 20.54
N ALA A 86 -8.11 -2.70 19.77
CA ALA A 86 -8.87 -3.75 19.11
C ALA A 86 -8.05 -4.34 17.95
N PRO A 87 -8.08 -5.67 17.76
CA PRO A 87 -7.29 -6.30 16.70
C PRO A 87 -7.79 -5.88 15.32
N ILE A 88 -6.84 -5.69 14.42
CA ILE A 88 -7.04 -5.46 12.99
C ILE A 88 -6.68 -6.76 12.26
N ASP A 89 -7.63 -7.25 11.47
CA ASP A 89 -7.45 -8.29 10.46
C ASP A 89 -8.41 -7.96 9.31
N GLU A 90 -7.87 -7.43 8.24
CA GLU A 90 -8.61 -6.92 7.09
C GLU A 90 -7.97 -7.43 5.80
N ARG A 91 -8.81 -7.90 4.87
CA ARG A 91 -8.39 -8.44 3.59
C ARG A 91 -9.31 -7.96 2.49
N PHE A 92 -8.72 -7.69 1.35
CA PHE A 92 -9.41 -7.38 0.11
C PHE A 92 -8.67 -8.02 -1.06
N ASP A 93 -9.42 -8.58 -2.01
CA ASP A 93 -8.87 -9.06 -3.27
C ASP A 93 -9.87 -8.97 -4.42
N VAL A 94 -9.34 -8.77 -5.63
CA VAL A 94 -10.10 -8.87 -6.88
C VAL A 94 -9.71 -10.16 -7.59
N LYS A 95 -10.67 -11.06 -7.77
CA LYS A 95 -10.51 -12.33 -8.50
C LYS A 95 -11.65 -12.51 -9.48
N ASP A 96 -11.33 -12.91 -10.70
CA ASP A 96 -12.32 -13.23 -11.74
C ASP A 96 -13.38 -12.14 -11.96
N GLY A 97 -12.98 -10.86 -11.91
CA GLY A 97 -13.88 -9.72 -12.07
C GLY A 97 -14.81 -9.47 -10.88
N ARG A 98 -14.46 -9.96 -9.70
CA ARG A 98 -15.21 -9.75 -8.46
C ARG A 98 -14.26 -9.32 -7.34
N ALA A 99 -14.62 -8.21 -6.71
CA ALA A 99 -13.99 -7.74 -5.48
C ALA A 99 -14.59 -8.49 -4.29
N HIS A 100 -13.76 -8.90 -3.34
CA HIS A 100 -14.14 -9.47 -2.06
C HIS A 100 -13.44 -8.70 -0.96
N TRP A 101 -14.14 -8.43 0.14
CA TRP A 101 -13.53 -7.85 1.32
C TRP A 101 -14.06 -8.50 2.58
N LYS A 102 -13.22 -8.49 3.61
CA LYS A 102 -13.58 -8.91 4.95
C LYS A 102 -12.71 -8.17 5.94
N ASN A 103 -13.34 -7.62 6.96
CA ASN A 103 -12.69 -7.12 8.15
C ASN A 103 -13.51 -7.55 9.39
N ARG A 104 -13.20 -7.00 10.55
CA ARG A 104 -13.88 -7.34 11.80
C ARG A 104 -15.34 -6.87 11.85
N SER A 105 -15.66 -5.79 11.14
CA SER A 105 -16.96 -5.12 11.18
C SER A 105 -17.90 -5.61 10.08
N GLU A 106 -17.35 -5.98 8.92
CA GLU A 106 -18.14 -6.38 7.75
C GLU A 106 -17.39 -7.36 6.83
N GLN A 107 -18.16 -7.98 5.92
CA GLN A 107 -17.64 -8.71 4.78
C GLN A 107 -18.61 -8.55 3.61
N GLY A 108 -18.10 -8.63 2.39
CA GLY A 108 -18.92 -8.50 1.20
C GLY A 108 -18.17 -8.82 -0.07
N GLU A 109 -18.91 -8.78 -1.17
CA GLU A 109 -18.38 -8.93 -2.51
C GLU A 109 -19.18 -8.09 -3.50
N GLN A 110 -18.54 -7.68 -4.59
CA GLN A 110 -19.16 -6.92 -5.67
C GLN A 110 -18.49 -7.23 -7.01
N ALA A 111 -19.29 -7.35 -8.07
CA ALA A 111 -18.74 -7.43 -9.42
C ALA A 111 -18.02 -6.12 -9.80
N THR A 112 -16.82 -6.21 -10.37
CA THR A 112 -16.07 -5.03 -10.83
C THR A 112 -16.53 -4.66 -12.25
N THR A 113 -17.25 -3.55 -12.38
CA THR A 113 -17.75 -3.02 -13.67
C THR A 113 -16.82 -1.96 -14.28
N GLY A 114 -15.70 -1.68 -13.61
CA GLY A 114 -14.69 -0.69 -13.97
C GLY A 114 -13.68 -0.55 -12.84
N GLU A 115 -12.81 0.46 -12.94
CA GLU A 115 -11.87 0.79 -11.86
C GLU A 115 -12.61 1.30 -10.62
N ALA A 116 -12.28 0.73 -9.47
CA ALA A 116 -12.80 1.15 -8.17
C ALA A 116 -11.71 1.01 -7.11
N PHE A 117 -11.68 1.95 -6.17
CA PHE A 117 -10.68 1.97 -5.10
C PHE A 117 -11.26 1.38 -3.81
N TYR A 118 -10.67 0.30 -3.31
CA TYR A 118 -11.03 -0.23 -2.00
C TYR A 118 -10.51 0.68 -0.88
N VAL A 119 -11.38 1.03 0.07
CA VAL A 119 -11.02 1.84 1.24
C VAL A 119 -11.06 0.94 2.48
N PRO A 120 -9.90 0.49 2.98
CA PRO A 120 -9.83 -0.28 4.22
C PRO A 120 -10.36 0.52 5.40
N THR A 121 -10.93 -0.16 6.39
CA THR A 121 -11.41 0.48 7.62
C THR A 121 -10.25 1.10 8.39
N ASN A 122 -9.13 0.38 8.49
CA ASN A 122 -7.93 0.84 9.19
C ASN A 122 -6.71 0.75 8.26
N ALA A 123 -6.53 1.77 7.41
CA ALA A 123 -5.38 1.87 6.51
C ALA A 123 -4.24 2.71 7.12
N PRO A 124 -2.96 2.40 6.81
CA PRO A 124 -1.86 3.31 7.15
C PRO A 124 -2.00 4.63 6.36
N PRO A 125 -1.47 5.76 6.87
CA PRO A 125 -1.55 7.06 6.19
C PRO A 125 -1.11 7.06 4.72
N GLU A 126 -0.08 6.30 4.36
CA GLU A 126 0.39 6.16 2.96
C GLU A 126 -0.74 5.73 2.00
N PHE A 127 -1.70 4.93 2.46
CA PHE A 127 -2.78 4.43 1.60
C PHE A 127 -3.71 5.56 1.12
N THR A 128 -3.79 6.67 1.86
CA THR A 128 -4.47 7.89 1.39
C THR A 128 -3.69 8.53 0.24
N GLY A 129 -2.36 8.50 0.29
CA GLY A 129 -1.49 8.91 -0.82
C GLY A 129 -1.67 8.04 -2.06
N VAL A 130 -1.87 6.73 -1.87
CA VAL A 130 -2.22 5.80 -2.96
C VAL A 130 -3.54 6.22 -3.62
N LEU A 131 -4.59 6.50 -2.84
CA LEU A 131 -5.88 6.99 -3.37
C LEU A 131 -5.70 8.30 -4.15
N ALA A 132 -4.96 9.26 -3.60
CA ALA A 132 -4.73 10.54 -4.28
C ALA A 132 -4.02 10.33 -5.64
N ARG A 133 -3.00 9.49 -5.70
CA ARG A 133 -2.30 9.17 -6.96
C ARG A 133 -3.21 8.45 -7.96
N ALA A 134 -4.10 7.57 -7.50
CA ALA A 134 -5.09 6.91 -8.36
C ALA A 134 -6.11 7.92 -8.90
N LEU A 135 -6.63 8.82 -8.06
CA LEU A 135 -7.57 9.87 -8.48
C LEU A 135 -6.96 10.82 -9.52
N LEU A 136 -5.70 11.24 -9.35
CA LEU A 136 -5.01 12.09 -10.32
C LEU A 136 -4.84 11.42 -11.70
N LYS A 137 -4.83 10.08 -11.76
CA LYS A 137 -4.79 9.33 -13.02
C LYS A 137 -6.18 9.11 -13.61
N ALA A 138 -7.22 9.15 -12.78
CA ALA A 138 -8.56 8.78 -13.19
C ALA A 138 -9.21 9.85 -14.08
N PRO A 139 -9.99 9.45 -15.11
CA PRO A 139 -10.74 10.39 -15.92
C PRO A 139 -11.64 11.30 -15.07
N GLY A 140 -11.52 12.61 -15.27
CA GLY A 140 -12.29 13.58 -14.49
C GLY A 140 -11.94 13.63 -13.00
N HIS A 141 -10.80 13.05 -12.59
CA HIS A 141 -10.30 12.99 -11.22
C HIS A 141 -11.27 12.33 -10.22
N LYS A 142 -11.98 11.29 -10.69
CA LYS A 142 -13.02 10.58 -9.92
C LYS A 142 -12.83 9.08 -9.96
N LEU A 143 -13.10 8.41 -8.84
CA LEU A 143 -13.10 6.95 -8.73
C LEU A 143 -14.27 6.48 -7.87
N SER A 144 -14.95 5.44 -8.34
CA SER A 144 -15.86 4.64 -7.50
C SER A 144 -15.09 4.05 -6.34
N LEU A 145 -15.71 3.98 -5.17
CA LEU A 145 -15.14 3.36 -3.97
C LEU A 145 -15.81 2.02 -3.67
N LEU A 146 -15.03 1.10 -3.12
CA LEU A 146 -15.53 -0.11 -2.48
C LEU A 146 -15.37 0.03 -0.96
N PRO A 147 -16.38 -0.37 -0.15
CA PRO A 147 -17.62 -1.06 -0.57
C PRO A 147 -18.68 -0.16 -1.22
N ALA A 148 -18.64 1.16 -1.02
CA ALA A 148 -19.55 2.09 -1.67
C ALA A 148 -18.99 3.53 -1.69
N GLY A 149 -19.48 4.34 -2.62
CA GLY A 149 -19.20 5.78 -2.70
C GLY A 149 -18.42 6.18 -3.94
N GLU A 150 -18.00 7.45 -3.98
CA GLU A 150 -17.14 8.05 -5.00
C GLU A 150 -16.15 8.98 -4.29
N ALA A 151 -14.88 8.94 -4.69
CA ALA A 151 -13.89 9.94 -4.31
C ALA A 151 -13.56 10.84 -5.50
N ARG A 152 -13.17 12.09 -5.19
CA ARG A 152 -12.68 13.06 -6.17
C ARG A 152 -11.52 13.89 -5.61
N ILE A 153 -10.71 14.45 -6.49
CA ILE A 153 -9.65 15.42 -6.15
C ILE A 153 -9.72 16.65 -7.07
N GLU A 154 -9.42 17.84 -6.53
CA GLU A 154 -9.51 19.16 -7.20
C GLU A 154 -8.21 19.96 -7.06
#